data_AF-A0A932KMQ5-F1
#
_entry.id   AF-A0A932KMQ5-F1
#
_cell.length_a   1.000
_cell.length_b   1.000
_cell.length_c   1.000
_cell.angle_alpha   90.00
_cell.angle_beta   90.00
_cell.angle_gamma   90.00
#
_symmetry.space_group_name_H-M   'P 1'
#
loop_
_entity.id
_entity.type
_entity.pdbx_description
1 polymer ?
#
loop_
_entity_poly.entity_id
_entity_poly.type
_entity_poly.pdbx_seq_one_letter_code
_entity_poly.pdbx_strand_id
1 'polypeptide(L)'
;MEQVEIARRNLDLLNEFMQYAFEHPGVLDQIPSGAEMVILPENDPELAVENTRTVRALEEKGHPVVVVKLRRREPIPEPKIEVKVG
;
A
#
# COMPACT_ATOMS: atom_id res chain seq x y z
N MET A 1 -3.66 4.05 -16.53
CA MET A 1 -3.72 5.24 -15.65
C MET A 1 -2.54 6.14 -15.95
N GLU A 2 -2.61 7.42 -15.61
CA GLU A 2 -1.45 8.32 -15.72
C GLU A 2 -0.41 8.00 -14.63
N GLN A 3 0.87 8.16 -14.95
CA GLN A 3 1.96 7.81 -14.02
C GLN A 3 1.89 8.59 -12.69
N VAL A 4 1.47 9.85 -12.73
CA VAL A 4 1.31 10.70 -11.54
C VAL A 4 0.21 10.15 -10.63
N GLU A 5 -0.88 9.65 -11.20
CA GLU A 5 -1.97 9.07 -10.45
C GLU A 5 -1.57 7.75 -9.79
N ILE A 6 -0.88 6.87 -10.53
CA ILE A 6 -0.33 5.61 -10.01
C ILE A 6 0.60 5.90 -8.82
N ALA A 7 1.52 6.86 -8.98
CA ALA A 7 2.45 7.25 -7.92
C ALA A 7 1.71 7.75 -6.68
N ARG A 8 0.70 8.60 -6.85
CA ARG A 8 -0.11 9.12 -5.73
C ARG A 8 -0.83 8.00 -4.98
N ARG A 9 -1.48 7.07 -5.68
CA ARG A 9 -2.18 5.95 -5.03
C ARG A 9 -1.21 4.99 -4.32
N ASN A 10 -0.01 4.79 -4.87
CA ASN A 10 1.04 4.01 -4.20
C ASN A 10 1.60 4.70 -2.95
N LEU A 11 1.70 6.03 -2.93
CA LEU A 11 2.05 6.78 -1.72
C LEU A 11 0.98 6.65 -0.63
N ASP A 12 -0.30 6.62 -1.00
CA ASP A 12 -1.36 6.37 -0.03
C ASP A 12 -1.26 4.95 0.57
N LEU A 13 -1.02 3.93 -0.25
CA LEU A 13 -0.80 2.56 0.20
C LEU A 13 0.42 2.45 1.12
N LEU A 14 1.50 3.15 0.79
CA LEU A 14 2.69 3.21 1.61
C LEU A 14 2.37 3.83 2.98
N ASN A 15 1.60 4.91 3.04
CA ASN A 15 1.18 5.51 4.30
C ASN A 15 0.40 4.51 5.17
N GLU A 16 -0.54 3.76 4.60
CA GLU A 16 -1.31 2.74 5.33
C GLU A 16 -0.42 1.60 5.85
N PHE A 17 0.52 1.12 5.01
CA PHE A 17 1.50 0.12 5.41
C PHE A 17 2.40 0.62 6.56
N MET A 18 2.88 1.86 6.46
CA MET A 18 3.74 2.45 7.49
C MET A 18 3.00 2.64 8.82
N GLN A 19 1.71 3.01 8.81
CA GLN A 19 0.90 3.06 10.03
C GLN A 19 0.87 1.70 10.74
N TYR A 20 0.64 0.62 10.00
CA TYR A 20 0.71 -0.74 10.55
C TYR A 20 2.13 -1.07 11.06
N ALA A 21 3.17 -0.72 10.30
CA ALA A 21 4.55 -0.98 10.68
C ALA A 21 4.97 -0.24 11.96
N PHE A 22 4.43 0.94 12.25
CA PHE A 22 4.69 1.64 13.50
C PHE A 22 4.13 0.88 14.71
N GLU A 23 2.95 0.26 14.57
CA GLU A 23 2.34 -0.58 15.61
C GLU A 23 3.00 -1.97 15.70
N HIS A 24 3.56 -2.44 14.58
CA HIS A 24 4.14 -3.78 14.42
C HIS A 24 5.51 -3.73 13.71
N PRO A 25 6.57 -3.21 14.36
CA PRO A 25 7.86 -2.94 13.68
C PRO A 25 8.52 -4.18 13.06
N GLY A 26 8.27 -5.38 13.60
CA GLY A 26 8.82 -6.64 13.06
C GLY A 26 8.37 -7.00 11.64
N VAL A 27 7.39 -6.28 11.06
CA VAL A 27 7.07 -6.42 9.64
C VAL A 27 8.20 -5.88 8.74
N LEU A 28 8.92 -4.86 9.20
CA LEU A 28 10.03 -4.25 8.45
C LEU A 28 11.26 -5.18 8.41
N ASP A 29 11.45 -6.00 9.44
CA ASP A 29 12.54 -6.99 9.51
C ASP A 29 12.42 -8.07 8.42
N GLN A 30 11.22 -8.24 7.85
CA GLN A 30 10.97 -9.18 6.75
C GLN A 30 11.34 -8.62 5.38
N ILE A 31 11.68 -7.33 5.29
CA ILE A 31 12.07 -6.66 4.05
C ILE A 31 13.60 -6.69 3.96
N PRO A 32 14.18 -7.53 3.08
CA PRO A 32 15.64 -7.61 2.95
C PRO A 32 16.22 -6.28 2.48
N SER A 33 17.40 -5.94 2.99
CA SER A 33 18.15 -4.78 2.51
C SER A 33 18.41 -4.89 1.01
N GLY A 34 18.14 -3.81 0.28
CA GLY A 34 18.33 -3.76 -1.18
C GLY A 34 17.21 -4.41 -2.00
N ALA A 35 16.16 -4.92 -1.36
CA ALA A 35 14.95 -5.33 -2.07
C ALA A 35 14.03 -4.12 -2.33
N GLU A 36 13.38 -4.12 -3.50
CA GLU A 36 12.28 -3.20 -3.77
C GLU A 36 10.97 -3.77 -3.22
N MET A 37 10.23 -2.97 -2.44
CA MET A 37 8.92 -3.34 -1.94
C MET A 37 7.83 -2.87 -2.91
N VAL A 38 6.96 -3.79 -3.33
CA VAL A 38 5.78 -3.49 -4.13
C VAL A 38 4.53 -3.89 -3.37
N ILE A 39 3.62 -2.93 -3.16
CA ILE A 39 2.34 -3.17 -2.49
C ILE A 39 1.28 -3.52 -3.53
N LEU A 40 0.63 -4.67 -3.41
CA LEU A 40 -0.51 -5.07 -4.23
C LEU A 40 -1.82 -4.82 -3.47
N PRO A 41 -2.64 -3.85 -3.91
CA PRO A 41 -3.92 -3.58 -3.28
C PRO A 41 -4.92 -4.71 -3.54
N GLU A 42 -5.61 -5.18 -2.50
CA GLU A 42 -6.63 -6.24 -2.64
C GLU A 42 -7.99 -5.71 -3.15
N ASN A 43 -8.25 -4.41 -3.01
CA ASN A 43 -9.51 -3.74 -3.34
C ASN A 43 -9.38 -2.62 -4.40
N ASP A 44 -8.22 -2.47 -5.04
CA ASP A 44 -8.02 -1.58 -6.20
C ASP A 44 -7.46 -2.42 -7.38
N PRO A 45 -8.33 -3.06 -8.19
CA PRO A 45 -7.88 -3.98 -9.24
C PRO A 45 -7.09 -3.27 -10.34
N GLU A 46 -7.34 -1.99 -10.60
CA GLU A 46 -6.61 -1.22 -11.61
C GLU A 46 -5.16 -1.00 -11.18
N LEU A 47 -4.95 -0.56 -9.93
CA LEU A 47 -3.62 -0.37 -9.39
C LEU A 47 -2.89 -1.70 -9.16
N ALA A 48 -3.60 -2.76 -8.80
CA ALA A 48 -3.03 -4.10 -8.68
C ALA A 48 -2.44 -4.59 -10.02
N VAL A 49 -3.09 -4.29 -11.14
CA VAL A 49 -2.58 -4.63 -12.48
C VAL A 49 -1.27 -3.90 -12.77
N GLU A 50 -1.21 -2.59 -12.53
CA GLU A 50 0.02 -1.81 -12.75
C GLU A 50 1.17 -2.26 -11.84
N ASN A 51 0.91 -2.44 -10.55
CA ASN A 51 1.93 -2.86 -9.59
C ASN A 51 2.41 -4.30 -9.87
N THR A 52 1.54 -5.18 -10.37
CA THR A 52 1.94 -6.53 -10.82
C THR A 52 2.90 -6.46 -12.02
N ARG A 53 2.71 -5.50 -12.94
CA ARG A 53 3.66 -5.29 -14.05
C ARG A 53 5.02 -4.82 -13.52
N THR A 54 5.03 -3.96 -12.50
CA THR A 54 6.28 -3.54 -11.83
C THR A 54 7.00 -4.72 -11.19
N VAL A 55 6.28 -5.60 -10.46
CA VAL A 55 6.88 -6.82 -9.90
C VAL A 55 7.55 -7.66 -10.99
N ARG A 56 6.85 -7.96 -12.07
CA ARG A 56 7.40 -8.75 -13.19
C ARG A 56 8.63 -8.09 -13.81
N ALA A 57 8.60 -6.77 -14.01
CA ALA A 57 9.73 -6.04 -14.57
C ALA A 57 10.96 -6.04 -13.64
N LEU A 58 10.77 -6.08 -12.32
CA LEU A 58 11.86 -6.23 -11.35
C LEU A 58 12.42 -7.66 -11.34
N GLU A 59 11.55 -8.65 -11.37
CA GLU A 59 11.91 -10.08 -11.46
C GLU A 59 12.73 -10.37 -12.72
N GLU A 60 12.30 -9.86 -13.88
CA GLU A 60 13.00 -10.01 -15.17
C GLU A 60 14.40 -9.38 -15.15
N LYS A 61 14.60 -8.32 -14.35
CA LYS A 61 15.90 -7.67 -14.14
C LYS A 61 16.72 -8.33 -13.02
N GLY A 62 16.24 -9.41 -12.42
CA GLY A 62 16.90 -10.08 -11.30
C GLY A 62 17.01 -9.23 -10.03
N HIS A 63 16.19 -8.18 -9.89
CA HIS A 63 16.17 -7.35 -8.69
C HIS A 63 15.35 -8.05 -7.61
N PRO A 64 15.85 -8.14 -6.36
CA PRO A 64 15.07 -8.70 -5.26
C PRO A 64 13.81 -7.86 -5.05
N VAL A 65 12.65 -8.51 -5.04
CA VAL A 65 11.35 -7.86 -4.86
C VAL A 65 10.61 -8.49 -3.68
N VAL A 66 10.04 -7.64 -2.83
CA VAL A 66 9.13 -8.03 -1.74
C VAL A 66 7.73 -7.59 -2.12
N VAL A 67 6.79 -8.54 -2.15
CA VAL A 67 5.40 -8.27 -2.46
C VAL A 67 4.58 -8.22 -1.18
N VAL A 68 3.98 -7.06 -0.90
CA VAL A 68 3.08 -6.87 0.24
C VAL A 68 1.65 -6.83 -0.28
N LYS A 69 0.79 -7.75 0.15
CA LYS A 69 -0.65 -7.67 -0.13
C LYS A 69 -1.32 -6.84 0.95
N LEU A 70 -2.04 -5.79 0.55
CA LEU A 70 -2.69 -4.88 1.48
C LEU A 70 -4.09 -4.56 0.98
N ARG A 71 -5.09 -4.69 1.84
CA ARG A 71 -6.43 -4.15 1.56
C ARG A 71 -6.49 -2.73 2.10
N ARG A 72 -6.73 -1.72 1.24
CA ARG A 72 -6.92 -0.34 1.72
C ARG A 72 -8.09 -0.27 2.67
N ARG A 73 -7.92 0.43 3.77
CA ARG A 73 -9.05 0.80 4.63
C ARG A 73 -9.86 1.86 3.89
N GLU A 74 -11.17 1.65 3.80
CA GLU A 74 -12.05 2.74 3.38
C GLU A 74 -11.91 3.90 4.39
N PRO A 75 -11.97 5.17 3.95
CA PRO A 75 -11.99 6.29 4.88
C PRO A 75 -13.12 6.08 5.89
N ILE A 76 -12.81 6.15 7.19
CA ILE A 76 -13.86 6.15 8.20
C ILE A 76 -14.68 7.43 7.95
N PRO A 77 -15.97 7.34 7.64
CA PRO A 77 -16.78 8.53 7.39
C PRO A 77 -16.79 9.41 8.63
N GLU A 78 -16.79 10.74 8.44
CA GLU A 78 -16.86 11.69 9.55
C GLU A 78 -18.11 11.41 10.40
N PRO A 79 -17.97 11.19 11.72
CA PRO A 79 -19.10 10.93 12.58
C PRO A 79 -19.95 12.20 12.74
N LYS A 80 -21.28 12.06 12.57
CA LYS A 80 -22.23 13.11 12.95
C LYS A 80 -22.48 13.02 14.45
N ILE A 81 -22.00 14.01 15.21
CA ILE A 81 -22.22 14.08 16.66
C ILE A 81 -23.38 15.05 16.93
N GLU A 82 -24.47 14.56 17.52
CA GLU A 82 -25.58 15.39 18.01
C GLU A 82 -25.58 15.38 19.53
N VAL A 83 -25.43 16.56 20.15
CA VAL A 83 -25.53 16.73 21.61
C VAL A 83 -26.95 17.21 21.93
N LYS A 84 -27.73 16.37 22.60
CA LYS A 84 -29.06 16.75 23.12
C LYS A 84 -28.92 17.17 24.57
N VAL A 85 -29.21 18.44 24.84
CA VAL A 85 -29.37 18.97 26.20
C VAL A 85 -30.87 19.03 26.47
N GLY A 86 -31.31 18.44 27.59
CA GLY A 86 -32.70 18.48 28.05
C GLY A 86 -33.05 19.80 28.72
#